data_AF-A0A8T3M569-F1
#
_entry.id   AF-A0A8T3M569-F1
#
_cell.length_a   1.000
_cell.length_b   1.000
_cell.length_c   1.000
_cell.angle_alpha   90.00
_cell.angle_beta   90.00
_cell.angle_gamma   90.00
#
_symmetry.space_group_name_H-M   'P 1'
#
loop_
_entity.id
_entity.type
_entity.pdbx_description
1 polymer ?
#
loop_
_entity_poly.entity_id
_entity_poly.type
_entity_poly.pdbx_seq_one_letter_code
_entity_poly.pdbx_strand_id
1 'polypeptide(L)'
;MPARPDSSDPARTTSSDPSRTVRTPRRRLGDLAESLVANHLAGLGWTILAAGVRVGRDELDLICLDPGTAPTLVFVEVRSRSSSRFGAPEETTGSAKIARTYRAAFALL
;
A
#
# COMPACT_ATOMS: atom_id res chain seq x y z
N MET A 1 46.78 -25.93 11.11
CA MET A 1 45.33 -26.01 11.39
C MET A 1 45.13 -25.68 12.86
N PRO A 2 44.15 -24.83 13.26
CA PRO A 2 42.76 -24.82 12.77
C PRO A 2 42.17 -23.44 12.35
N ALA A 3 41.00 -23.54 11.73
CA ALA A 3 39.88 -22.61 11.50
C ALA A 3 40.06 -21.31 10.68
N ARG A 4 39.41 -21.27 9.50
CA ARG A 4 38.78 -20.06 8.93
C ARG A 4 37.38 -19.88 9.54
N PRO A 5 36.91 -18.65 9.73
CA PRO A 5 35.51 -18.30 9.52
C PRO A 5 35.30 -17.56 8.21
N ASP A 6 34.06 -17.68 7.76
CA ASP A 6 33.51 -17.55 6.42
C ASP A 6 32.91 -16.15 6.17
N SER A 7 32.49 -15.98 4.91
CA SER A 7 31.41 -15.15 4.41
C SER A 7 31.53 -13.63 4.45
N SER A 8 31.96 -13.11 3.30
CA SER A 8 31.17 -12.18 2.48
C SER A 8 30.13 -11.35 3.21
N ASP A 9 30.43 -10.06 3.38
CA ASP A 9 29.44 -9.02 3.68
C ASP A 9 28.78 -8.58 2.36
N PRO A 10 27.52 -8.94 2.04
CA PRO A 10 26.82 -8.39 0.90
C PRO A 10 26.16 -7.08 1.35
N ALA A 11 26.99 -6.11 1.72
CA ALA A 11 26.55 -4.76 1.93
C ALA A 11 26.02 -4.20 0.60
N ARG A 12 24.69 -4.29 0.47
CA ARG A 12 23.85 -3.22 -0.06
C ARG A 12 24.05 -2.93 -1.54
N THR A 13 23.39 -3.72 -2.39
CA THR A 13 23.02 -3.30 -3.74
C THR A 13 21.99 -2.15 -3.63
N THR A 14 22.46 -0.92 -3.41
CA THR A 14 21.67 0.27 -3.74
C THR A 14 21.73 0.45 -5.25
N SER A 15 20.82 -0.21 -5.96
CA SER A 15 20.54 0.12 -7.36
C SER A 15 19.94 1.53 -7.41
N SER A 16 20.81 2.52 -7.61
CA SER A 16 20.44 3.90 -7.90
C SER A 16 20.11 4.01 -9.40
N ASP A 17 18.95 3.49 -9.80
CA ASP A 17 18.43 3.66 -11.15
C ASP A 17 17.76 5.05 -11.28
N PRO A 18 18.35 5.99 -12.05
CA PRO A 18 17.82 7.34 -12.23
C PRO A 18 16.50 7.37 -13.04
N SER A 19 16.05 6.25 -13.59
CA SER A 19 14.75 6.13 -14.26
C SER A 19 13.57 6.01 -13.28
N ARG A 20 13.81 5.71 -12.00
CA ARG A 20 12.78 5.63 -10.94
C ARG A 20 12.27 7.00 -10.46
N THR A 21 12.92 8.08 -10.87
CA THR A 21 12.80 9.40 -10.23
C THR A 21 11.63 10.24 -10.73
N VAL A 22 11.09 9.98 -11.93
CA VAL A 22 9.99 10.78 -12.49
C VAL A 22 8.67 10.06 -12.34
N ARG A 23 8.03 10.21 -11.18
CA ARG A 23 6.63 9.79 -11.00
C ARG A 23 5.73 10.61 -11.92
N THR A 24 4.85 9.93 -12.67
CA THR A 24 3.84 10.59 -13.51
C THR A 24 2.90 11.44 -12.64
N PRO A 25 2.29 12.52 -13.19
CA PRO A 25 1.34 13.35 -12.43
C PRO A 25 0.21 12.54 -11.78
N ARG A 26 -0.27 11.51 -12.47
CA ARG A 26 -1.29 10.59 -11.95
C ARG A 26 -0.79 9.78 -10.75
N ARG A 27 0.44 9.28 -10.78
CA ARG A 27 1.03 8.56 -9.64
C ARG A 27 1.23 9.48 -8.45
N ARG A 28 1.74 10.70 -8.67
CA ARG A 28 1.88 11.70 -7.61
C ARG A 28 0.54 12.04 -6.96
N LEU A 29 -0.53 12.13 -7.75
CA LEU A 29 -1.89 12.34 -7.24
C LEU A 29 -2.39 11.13 -6.42
N GLY A 30 -2.06 9.90 -6.84
CA GLY A 30 -2.30 8.68 -6.07
C GLY A 30 -1.60 8.72 -4.72
N ASP A 31 -0.28 8.93 -4.73
CA ASP A 31 0.55 8.98 -3.52
C ASP A 31 0.05 10.06 -2.52
N LEU A 32 -0.36 11.22 -3.04
CA LEU A 32 -0.92 12.31 -2.23
C LEU A 32 -2.25 11.88 -1.59
N ALA A 33 -3.14 11.24 -2.35
CA ALA A 33 -4.42 10.79 -1.83
C ALA A 33 -4.25 9.69 -0.77
N GLU A 34 -3.34 8.74 -0.98
CA GLU A 34 -3.01 7.71 0.01
C GLU A 34 -2.51 8.35 1.31
N SER A 35 -1.62 9.34 1.20
CA SER A 35 -1.11 10.08 2.35
C SER A 35 -2.21 10.83 3.10
N LEU A 36 -3.14 11.47 2.38
CA LEU A 36 -4.28 12.17 2.99
C LEU A 36 -5.22 11.22 3.72
N VAL A 37 -5.54 10.07 3.13
CA VAL A 37 -6.39 9.06 3.76
C VAL A 37 -5.72 8.47 5.00
N ALA A 38 -4.43 8.13 4.92
CA ALA A 38 -3.68 7.62 6.07
C ALA A 38 -3.68 8.61 7.23
N ASN A 39 -3.42 9.90 6.95
CA ASN A 39 -3.45 10.95 7.98
C ASN A 39 -4.85 11.13 8.57
N HIS A 40 -5.90 11.08 7.74
CA HIS A 40 -7.28 11.19 8.21
C HIS A 40 -7.65 10.03 9.14
N LEU A 41 -7.36 8.79 8.74
CA LEU A 41 -7.63 7.60 9.55
C LEU A 41 -6.82 7.62 10.86
N ALA A 42 -5.55 8.01 10.82
CA ALA A 42 -4.75 8.19 12.02
C ALA A 42 -5.37 9.24 12.97
N GLY A 43 -5.90 10.34 12.43
CA GLY A 43 -6.64 11.35 13.19
C GLY A 43 -7.95 10.83 13.81
N LEU A 44 -8.54 9.77 13.26
CA LEU A 44 -9.68 9.05 13.82
C LEU A 44 -9.27 7.97 14.83
N GLY A 45 -7.99 7.85 15.16
CA GLY A 45 -7.46 6.87 16.12
C GLY A 45 -7.11 5.51 15.50
N TRP A 46 -7.20 5.36 14.18
CA TRP A 46 -6.80 4.12 13.52
C TRP A 46 -5.28 3.95 13.55
N THR A 47 -4.81 2.72 13.67
CA THR A 47 -3.38 2.42 13.54
C THR A 47 -3.06 2.05 12.10
N ILE A 48 -2.21 2.82 11.43
CA ILE A 48 -1.73 2.48 10.09
C ILE A 48 -0.59 1.45 10.23
N LEU A 49 -0.82 0.22 9.76
CA LEU A 49 0.18 -0.85 9.82
C LEU A 49 1.14 -0.79 8.63
N ALA A 50 0.61 -0.53 7.43
CA ALA A 50 1.40 -0.45 6.20
C ALA A 50 0.69 0.38 5.12
N ALA A 51 1.48 0.90 4.18
CA ALA A 51 1.01 1.61 3.00
C ALA A 51 1.77 1.12 1.75
N GLY A 52 1.11 1.09 0.59
CA GLY A 52 1.70 0.67 -0.69
C GLY A 52 2.22 -0.78 -0.68
N VAL A 53 1.42 -1.71 -0.18
CA VAL A 53 1.82 -3.10 0.05
C VAL A 53 1.65 -3.92 -1.23
N ARG A 54 2.73 -4.55 -1.69
CA ARG A 54 2.71 -5.44 -2.86
C ARG A 54 2.67 -6.90 -2.42
N VAL A 55 1.70 -7.65 -2.92
CA VAL A 55 1.54 -9.09 -2.68
C VAL A 55 1.48 -9.81 -4.03
N GLY A 56 2.60 -10.42 -4.43
CA GLY A 56 2.74 -10.97 -5.78
C GLY A 56 2.53 -9.89 -6.85
N ARG A 57 1.47 -10.03 -7.65
CA ARG A 57 1.07 -9.05 -8.69
C ARG A 57 0.03 -8.04 -8.22
N ASP A 58 -0.47 -8.19 -6.99
CA ASP A 58 -1.50 -7.33 -6.42
C ASP A 58 -0.88 -6.28 -5.51
N GLU A 59 -1.63 -5.22 -5.29
CA GLU A 59 -1.21 -4.06 -4.51
C GLU A 59 -2.39 -3.64 -3.64
N LEU A 60 -2.10 -3.35 -2.37
CA LEU A 60 -3.02 -2.84 -1.36
C LEU A 60 -2.55 -1.45 -0.94
N ASP A 61 -3.44 -0.47 -0.93
CA ASP A 61 -3.06 0.92 -0.68
C ASP A 61 -2.74 1.13 0.81
N LEU A 62 -3.62 0.72 1.73
CA LEU A 62 -3.36 0.77 3.18
C LEU A 62 -3.84 -0.49 3.91
N ILE A 63 -3.12 -0.84 4.97
CA ILE A 63 -3.52 -1.86 5.96
C ILE A 63 -3.58 -1.18 7.32
N CYS A 64 -4.70 -1.28 8.02
CA CYS A 64 -4.96 -0.55 9.25
C CYS A 64 -5.57 -1.45 10.34
N LEU A 65 -5.49 -1.01 11.60
CA LEU A 65 -6.34 -1.49 12.68
C LEU A 65 -7.37 -0.43 13.06
N ASP A 66 -8.64 -0.83 13.10
CA ASP A 66 -9.73 -0.03 13.64
C ASP A 66 -9.64 0.08 15.18
N PRO A 67 -9.88 1.27 15.77
CA PRO A 67 -9.76 1.51 17.22
C PRO A 67 -10.96 1.01 18.06
N GLY A 68 -11.87 0.23 17.49
CA GLY A 68 -13.03 -0.32 18.17
C GLY A 68 -12.68 -1.22 19.36
N THR A 69 -13.73 -1.72 20.04
CA THR A 69 -13.59 -2.53 21.26
C THR A 69 -12.80 -3.84 21.08
N ALA A 70 -12.68 -4.31 19.83
CA ALA A 70 -11.80 -5.40 19.44
C ALA A 70 -11.01 -4.98 18.20
N PRO A 71 -9.69 -5.27 18.15
CA PRO A 71 -8.85 -4.87 17.02
C PRO A 71 -9.32 -5.57 15.74
N THR A 72 -9.71 -4.79 14.75
CA THR A 72 -10.13 -5.29 13.43
C THR A 72 -9.10 -4.88 12.38
N LEU A 73 -8.58 -5.86 11.63
CA LEU A 73 -7.69 -5.59 10.50
C LEU A 73 -8.51 -5.13 9.29
N VAL A 74 -8.18 -3.95 8.76
CA VAL A 74 -8.91 -3.32 7.65
C VAL A 74 -7.96 -3.04 6.49
N PHE A 75 -8.36 -3.48 5.30
CA PHE A 75 -7.67 -3.19 4.05
C PHE A 75 -8.41 -2.06 3.34
N VAL A 76 -7.73 -0.95 3.07
CA VAL A 76 -8.34 0.25 2.49
C VAL A 76 -7.80 0.45 1.08
N GLU A 77 -8.71 0.61 0.12
CA GLU A 77 -8.40 0.99 -1.25
C GLU A 77 -8.69 2.48 -1.46
N VAL A 78 -7.68 3.23 -1.88
CA VAL A 78 -7.75 4.67 -2.09
C VAL A 78 -8.03 4.98 -3.56
N ARG A 79 -8.96 5.89 -3.80
CA ARG A 79 -9.29 6.37 -5.14
C ARG A 79 -9.07 7.87 -5.21
N SER A 80 -8.17 8.29 -6.09
CA SER A 80 -8.01 9.70 -6.48
C SER A 80 -8.56 9.94 -7.89
N ARG A 81 -9.21 11.09 -8.08
CA ARG A 81 -9.74 11.52 -9.37
C ARG A 81 -9.40 12.99 -9.58
N SER A 82 -9.03 13.34 -10.81
CA SER A 82 -8.75 14.72 -11.22
C SER A 82 -9.98 15.47 -11.76
N SER A 83 -11.12 14.78 -11.92
CA SER A 83 -12.38 15.38 -12.35
C SER A 83 -13.58 14.73 -11.66
N SER A 84 -14.64 15.50 -11.45
CA SER A 84 -15.89 15.08 -10.79
C SER A 84 -16.92 14.48 -11.76
N ARG A 85 -16.58 14.29 -13.04
CA ARG A 85 -17.57 14.14 -14.14
C ARG A 85 -18.19 12.75 -14.35
N PHE A 86 -18.07 11.80 -13.42
CA PHE A 86 -18.71 10.47 -13.55
C PHE A 86 -19.01 9.82 -12.20
N GLY A 87 -20.28 9.44 -12.00
CA GLY A 87 -20.80 8.33 -11.16
C GLY A 87 -20.46 8.30 -9.67
N ALA A 88 -21.32 7.66 -8.88
CA ALA A 88 -21.08 7.45 -7.45
C ALA A 88 -19.83 6.54 -7.25
N PRO A 89 -19.06 6.70 -6.14
CA PRO A 89 -17.87 5.88 -5.87
C PRO A 89 -18.15 4.37 -5.90
N GLU A 90 -19.34 4.00 -5.44
CA GLU A 90 -19.90 2.64 -5.38
C GLU A 90 -20.02 2.00 -6.76
N GLU A 91 -20.37 2.79 -7.79
CA GLU A 91 -20.53 2.31 -9.18
C GLU A 91 -19.21 1.96 -9.87
N THR A 92 -18.06 2.32 -9.27
CA THR A 92 -16.75 2.19 -9.93
C THR A 92 -15.82 1.16 -9.29
N THR A 93 -16.22 0.51 -8.19
CA THR A 93 -15.47 -0.60 -7.58
C THR A 93 -15.96 -1.91 -8.16
N GLY A 94 -15.49 -2.21 -9.38
CA GLY A 94 -15.86 -3.45 -10.08
C GLY A 94 -15.38 -4.72 -9.36
N SER A 95 -16.06 -5.84 -9.64
CA SER A 95 -15.80 -7.17 -9.05
C SER A 95 -14.33 -7.61 -9.14
N ALA A 96 -13.64 -7.28 -10.24
CA ALA A 96 -12.22 -7.59 -10.42
C ALA A 96 -11.33 -6.90 -9.36
N LYS A 97 -11.68 -5.67 -8.95
CA LYS A 97 -10.93 -4.91 -7.95
C LYS A 97 -11.13 -5.52 -6.56
N ILE A 98 -12.37 -5.85 -6.22
CA ILE A 98 -12.73 -6.57 -4.99
C ILE A 98 -11.97 -7.90 -4.90
N ALA A 99 -11.99 -8.71 -5.96
CA ALA A 99 -11.32 -10.00 -5.98
C ALA A 99 -9.79 -9.88 -5.81
N ARG A 100 -9.16 -8.80 -6.30
CA ARG A 100 -7.73 -8.54 -6.08
C ARG A 100 -7.43 -8.22 -4.63
N THR A 101 -8.19 -7.30 -4.04
CA THR A 101 -8.04 -6.91 -2.63
C THR A 101 -8.20 -8.13 -1.72
N TYR A 102 -9.22 -8.97 -1.96
CA TYR A 102 -9.41 -10.20 -1.18
C TYR A 102 -8.25 -11.19 -1.31
N ARG A 103 -7.70 -11.41 -2.52
CA ARG A 103 -6.54 -12.31 -2.68
C ARG A 103 -5.32 -11.80 -1.94
N ALA A 104 -5.03 -10.49 -2.05
CA ALA A 104 -3.89 -9.89 -1.37
C ALA A 104 -4.07 -9.90 0.15
N ALA A 105 -5.26 -9.59 0.64
CA ALA A 105 -5.61 -9.66 2.05
C ALA A 105 -5.47 -11.08 2.60
N PHE A 106 -6.01 -12.09 1.91
CA PHE A 106 -5.94 -13.49 2.36
C PHE A 106 -4.51 -14.03 2.46
N ALA A 107 -3.59 -13.56 1.61
CA ALA A 107 -2.18 -13.95 1.66
C ALA A 107 -1.40 -13.29 2.81
N LEU A 108 -2.00 -12.34 3.54
CA LEU A 108 -1.39 -11.63 4.67
C LEU A 108 -2.01 -12.02 6.02
N LEU A 109 -3.02 -12.90 6.03
CA LEU A 109 -3.64 -13.49 7.22
C LEU A 109 -2.99 -14.84 7.53
#